data_AF-A0A847Z2X9-F1
#
_entry.id   AF-A0A847Z2X9-F1
#
_cell.length_a   1.000
_cell.length_b   1.000
_cell.length_c   1.000
_cell.angle_alpha   90.00
_cell.angle_beta   90.00
_cell.angle_gamma   90.00
#
_symmetry.space_group_name_H-M   'P 1'
#
loop_
_entity.id
_entity.type
_entity.pdbx_description
1 polymer ?
#
loop_
_entity_poly.entity_id
_entity_poly.type
_entity_poly.pdbx_seq_one_letter_code
_entity_poly.pdbx_strand_id
1 'polypeptide(L)'
;MELKEIKSLSDTELIWHCIEPIINQTRAKDIRTKMDVYKNLTEAYRSLFMFQVLYGHAYNGMKEFFAHISYLADAMDIWSAFKSAFNYFGDEKMSCIINSIKEAYYKYKQDTDFSLDELDVLYKEQIDKSVKLIADYIRNNLSLFAD
;
A
#
# COMPACT_ATOMS: atom_id res chain seq x y z
N MET A 1 -12.18 -19.56 -9.68
CA MET A 1 -10.77 -19.99 -9.72
C MET A 1 -10.60 -21.03 -8.63
N GLU A 2 -10.06 -22.19 -8.93
CA GLU A 2 -9.83 -23.24 -7.94
C GLU A 2 -8.67 -22.84 -7.00
N LEU A 3 -8.68 -23.33 -5.75
CA LEU A 3 -7.63 -23.04 -4.75
C LEU A 3 -6.20 -23.29 -5.28
N LYS A 4 -6.05 -24.30 -6.12
CA LYS A 4 -4.77 -24.67 -6.75
C LYS A 4 -4.29 -23.61 -7.75
N GLU A 5 -5.22 -23.00 -8.49
CA GLU A 5 -4.93 -21.94 -9.45
C GLU A 5 -4.49 -20.66 -8.72
N ILE A 6 -5.20 -20.28 -7.64
CA ILE A 6 -4.82 -19.12 -6.80
C ILE A 6 -3.40 -19.26 -6.26
N LYS A 7 -3.04 -20.44 -5.77
CA LYS A 7 -1.71 -20.70 -5.20
C LYS A 7 -0.59 -20.68 -6.24
N SER A 8 -0.91 -20.84 -7.53
CA SER A 8 0.06 -20.83 -8.62
C SER A 8 0.35 -19.44 -9.19
N LEU A 9 -0.43 -18.42 -8.81
CA LEU A 9 -0.18 -17.03 -9.19
C LEU A 9 1.17 -16.54 -8.65
N SER A 10 1.84 -15.69 -9.42
CA SER A 10 2.99 -14.93 -8.91
C SER A 10 2.59 -14.03 -7.74
N ASP A 11 3.57 -13.53 -6.99
CA ASP A 11 3.31 -12.74 -5.79
C ASP A 11 2.48 -11.48 -6.09
N THR A 12 2.80 -10.78 -7.19
CA THR A 12 2.08 -9.58 -7.62
C THR A 12 0.69 -9.91 -8.16
N GLU A 13 0.54 -10.97 -8.94
CA GLU A 13 -0.76 -11.42 -9.46
C GLU A 13 -1.70 -11.86 -8.34
N LEU A 14 -1.18 -12.56 -7.32
CA LEU A 14 -1.97 -12.97 -6.16
C LEU A 14 -2.48 -11.75 -5.37
N ILE A 15 -1.60 -10.80 -5.08
CA ILE A 15 -1.97 -9.57 -4.39
C ILE A 15 -3.02 -8.81 -5.20
N TRP A 16 -2.78 -8.63 -6.50
CA TRP A 16 -3.71 -7.94 -7.38
C TRP A 16 -5.08 -8.63 -7.41
N HIS A 17 -5.10 -9.96 -7.57
CA HIS A 17 -6.33 -10.74 -7.58
C HIS A 17 -7.18 -10.51 -6.33
N CYS A 18 -6.56 -10.46 -5.16
CA CYS A 18 -7.27 -10.20 -3.90
C CYS A 18 -7.79 -8.76 -3.80
N ILE A 19 -7.03 -7.75 -4.23
CA ILE A 19 -7.36 -6.35 -3.96
C ILE A 19 -8.13 -5.65 -5.09
N GLU A 20 -8.07 -6.16 -6.32
CA GLU A 20 -8.69 -5.56 -7.50
C GLU A 20 -10.18 -5.21 -7.31
N PRO A 21 -11.03 -6.08 -6.71
CA PRO A 21 -12.44 -5.75 -6.50
C PRO A 21 -12.64 -4.50 -5.63
N ILE A 22 -11.76 -4.27 -4.65
CA ILE A 22 -11.81 -3.11 -3.75
C ILE A 22 -11.26 -1.87 -4.47
N ILE A 23 -10.19 -2.01 -5.26
CA ILE A 23 -9.67 -0.91 -6.09
C ILE A 23 -10.74 -0.43 -7.07
N ASN A 24 -11.49 -1.33 -7.70
CA ASN A 24 -12.54 -0.97 -8.64
C ASN A 24 -13.71 -0.19 -7.99
N GLN A 25 -13.98 -0.42 -6.70
CA GLN A 25 -14.98 0.34 -5.94
C GLN A 25 -14.52 1.76 -5.60
N THR A 26 -13.22 1.98 -5.47
CA THR A 26 -12.64 3.26 -5.00
C THR A 26 -12.05 4.13 -6.12
N ARG A 27 -11.72 3.52 -7.27
CA ARG A 27 -11.11 4.20 -8.42
C ARG A 27 -12.00 5.33 -8.94
N ALA A 28 -11.39 6.50 -9.15
CA ALA A 28 -12.06 7.71 -9.65
C ALA A 28 -13.29 8.16 -8.84
N LYS A 29 -13.41 7.72 -7.58
CA LYS A 29 -14.44 8.18 -6.64
C LYS A 29 -13.93 9.33 -5.77
N ASP A 30 -14.87 10.07 -5.17
CA ASP A 30 -14.57 11.09 -4.18
C ASP A 30 -14.06 10.49 -2.85
N ILE A 31 -13.50 11.33 -1.98
CA ILE A 31 -12.91 10.92 -0.70
C ILE A 31 -13.95 10.22 0.19
N ARG A 32 -15.20 10.70 0.23
CA ARG A 32 -16.24 10.13 1.09
C ARG A 32 -16.56 8.70 0.67
N THR A 33 -16.77 8.49 -0.62
CA THR A 33 -16.99 7.14 -1.17
C THR A 33 -15.81 6.21 -0.88
N LYS A 34 -14.56 6.68 -1.03
CA LYS A 34 -13.37 5.88 -0.71
C LYS A 34 -13.31 5.51 0.78
N MET A 35 -13.60 6.45 1.66
CA MET A 35 -13.62 6.23 3.10
C MET A 35 -14.73 5.26 3.52
N ASP A 36 -15.89 5.33 2.89
CA ASP A 36 -17.02 4.44 3.18
C ASP A 36 -16.69 3.00 2.78
N VAL A 37 -16.04 2.79 1.63
CA VAL A 37 -15.50 1.47 1.25
C VAL A 37 -14.46 1.02 2.27
N TYR A 38 -13.44 1.83 2.55
CA TYR A 38 -12.34 1.49 3.45
C TYR A 38 -12.79 1.11 4.87
N LYS A 39 -13.78 1.83 5.43
CA LYS A 39 -14.29 1.56 6.78
C LYS A 39 -15.00 0.21 6.90
N ASN A 40 -15.60 -0.27 5.81
CA ASN A 40 -16.31 -1.55 5.77
C ASN A 40 -15.39 -2.74 5.50
N LEU A 41 -14.12 -2.51 5.16
CA LEU A 41 -13.14 -3.58 4.97
C LEU A 41 -12.74 -4.21 6.31
N THR A 42 -12.47 -5.51 6.27
CA THR A 42 -11.77 -6.21 7.35
C THR A 42 -10.36 -5.64 7.52
N GLU A 43 -9.73 -5.90 8.67
CA GLU A 43 -8.34 -5.46 8.89
C GLU A 43 -7.39 -5.97 7.81
N ALA A 44 -7.53 -7.23 7.39
CA ALA A 44 -6.77 -7.84 6.31
C ALA A 44 -6.88 -7.03 5.00
N TYR A 45 -8.10 -6.71 4.57
CA TYR A 45 -8.33 -5.92 3.36
C TYR A 45 -7.90 -4.47 3.50
N ARG A 46 -8.04 -3.84 4.68
CA ARG A 46 -7.52 -2.48 4.92
C ARG A 46 -6.00 -2.44 4.79
N SER A 47 -5.31 -3.42 5.37
CA SER A 47 -3.85 -3.52 5.26
C SER A 47 -3.41 -3.76 3.82
N LEU A 48 -4.08 -4.67 3.10
CA LEU A 48 -3.78 -4.92 1.68
C LEU A 48 -4.09 -3.70 0.79
N PHE A 49 -5.17 -2.98 1.08
CA PHE A 49 -5.53 -1.75 0.39
C PHE A 49 -4.45 -0.67 0.55
N MET A 50 -4.00 -0.42 1.78
CA MET A 50 -2.95 0.59 2.03
C MET A 50 -1.60 0.17 1.42
N PHE A 51 -1.25 -1.11 1.45
CA PHE A 51 -0.11 -1.62 0.68
C PHE A 51 -0.26 -1.28 -0.81
N GLN A 52 -1.41 -1.58 -1.41
CA GLN A 52 -1.64 -1.34 -2.83
C GLN A 52 -1.63 0.15 -3.20
N VAL A 53 -2.09 1.04 -2.31
CA VAL A 53 -1.99 2.50 -2.51
C VAL A 53 -0.53 2.93 -2.59
N LEU A 54 0.36 2.41 -1.73
CA LEU A 54 1.79 2.71 -1.82
C LEU A 54 2.40 2.08 -3.08
N TYR A 55 2.24 0.77 -3.23
CA TYR A 55 2.86 0.00 -4.31
C TYR A 55 2.44 0.49 -5.70
N GLY A 56 1.15 0.73 -5.89
CA GLY A 56 0.58 1.13 -7.18
C GLY A 56 0.86 2.58 -7.58
N HIS A 57 1.17 3.47 -6.63
CA HIS A 57 1.44 4.89 -6.91
C HIS A 57 2.92 5.28 -6.80
N ALA A 58 3.78 4.39 -6.31
CA ALA A 58 5.22 4.63 -6.21
C ALA A 58 6.01 3.98 -7.36
N TYR A 59 5.36 3.54 -8.44
CA TYR A 59 6.02 2.87 -9.57
C TYR A 59 7.07 3.75 -10.24
N ASN A 60 6.76 5.04 -10.50
CA ASN A 60 7.74 5.99 -11.03
C ASN A 60 8.47 6.79 -9.93
N GLY A 61 8.44 6.30 -8.68
CA GLY A 61 9.15 6.88 -7.54
C GLY A 61 8.27 7.71 -6.59
N MET A 62 8.89 8.19 -5.51
CA MET A 62 8.23 8.85 -4.38
C MET A 62 7.58 10.18 -4.74
N LYS A 63 8.11 10.89 -5.75
CA LYS A 63 7.49 12.13 -6.24
C LYS A 63 6.09 11.89 -6.80
N GLU A 64 5.93 10.84 -7.61
CA GLU A 64 4.62 10.47 -8.17
C GLU A 64 3.68 10.00 -7.05
N PHE A 65 4.18 9.19 -6.12
CA PHE A 65 3.42 8.78 -4.95
C PHE A 65 2.89 9.98 -4.15
N PHE A 66 3.74 10.96 -3.86
CA PHE A 66 3.35 12.19 -3.15
C PHE A 66 2.29 12.99 -3.89
N ALA A 67 2.37 13.08 -5.22
CA ALA A 67 1.33 13.71 -6.02
C ALA A 67 -0.02 13.00 -5.86
N HIS A 68 -0.02 11.66 -5.90
CA HIS A 68 -1.23 10.85 -5.76
C HIS A 68 -1.87 10.90 -4.37
N ILE A 69 -1.08 11.02 -3.31
CA ILE A 69 -1.59 10.95 -1.92
C ILE A 69 -1.74 12.31 -1.25
N SER A 70 -1.28 13.40 -1.87
CA SER A 70 -1.30 14.76 -1.30
C SER A 70 -2.64 15.17 -0.69
N TYR A 71 -3.74 15.00 -1.43
CA TYR A 71 -5.09 15.35 -0.96
C TYR A 71 -5.56 14.51 0.24
N LEU A 72 -5.05 13.27 0.37
CA LEU A 72 -5.35 12.42 1.53
C LEU A 72 -4.47 12.80 2.72
N ALA A 73 -3.17 13.01 2.50
CA ALA A 73 -2.21 13.36 3.54
C ALA A 73 -2.56 14.68 4.24
N ASP A 74 -3.19 15.59 3.51
CA ASP A 74 -3.64 16.87 4.03
C ASP A 74 -4.99 16.78 4.77
N ALA A 75 -5.80 15.76 4.48
CA ALA A 75 -7.15 15.61 5.03
C ALA A 75 -7.23 14.61 6.19
N MET A 76 -6.30 13.65 6.28
CA MET A 76 -6.34 12.57 7.27
C MET A 76 -4.95 12.01 7.58
N ASP A 77 -4.84 11.32 8.71
CA ASP A 77 -3.61 10.62 9.10
C ASP A 77 -3.42 9.30 8.32
N ILE A 78 -3.12 9.40 7.03
CA ILE A 78 -2.81 8.22 6.21
C ILE A 78 -1.54 7.50 6.65
N TRP A 79 -0.64 8.18 7.35
CA TRP A 79 0.64 7.63 7.74
C TRP A 79 0.50 6.53 8.79
N SER A 80 -0.42 6.69 9.74
CA SER A 80 -0.76 5.60 10.67
C SER A 80 -1.40 4.43 9.94
N ALA A 81 -2.24 4.67 8.94
CA ALA A 81 -2.84 3.60 8.13
C ALA A 81 -1.78 2.81 7.33
N PHE A 82 -0.80 3.47 6.70
CA PHE A 82 0.34 2.80 6.06
C PHE A 82 1.15 1.99 7.07
N LYS A 83 1.49 2.59 8.21
CA LYS A 83 2.29 1.91 9.23
C LYS A 83 1.59 0.66 9.77
N SER A 84 0.29 0.77 10.08
CA SER A 84 -0.52 -0.35 10.54
C SER A 84 -0.60 -1.46 9.49
N ALA A 85 -0.67 -1.13 8.21
CA ALA A 85 -0.70 -2.12 7.14
C ALA A 85 0.57 -2.97 7.10
N PHE A 86 1.75 -2.35 7.17
CA PHE A 86 3.01 -3.09 7.17
C PHE A 86 3.23 -3.85 8.48
N ASN A 87 2.81 -3.30 9.62
CA ASN A 87 2.83 -4.02 10.89
C ASN A 87 1.92 -5.26 10.87
N TYR A 88 0.74 -5.19 10.26
CA TYR A 88 -0.19 -6.30 10.15
C TYR A 88 0.45 -7.51 9.45
N PHE A 89 1.22 -7.26 8.39
CA PHE A 89 1.93 -8.31 7.67
C PHE A 89 3.27 -8.71 8.33
N GLY A 90 3.71 -8.01 9.38
CA GLY A 90 5.00 -8.25 10.04
C GLY A 90 6.20 -7.64 9.32
N ASP A 91 5.98 -6.68 8.40
CA ASP A 91 7.05 -5.97 7.71
C ASP A 91 7.51 -4.73 8.51
N GLU A 92 8.21 -4.99 9.62
CA GLU A 92 8.75 -3.94 10.49
C GLU A 92 9.70 -2.99 9.74
N LYS A 93 10.43 -3.50 8.75
CA LYS A 93 11.37 -2.69 7.99
C LYS A 93 10.64 -1.69 7.10
N MET A 94 9.62 -2.10 6.35
CA MET A 94 8.82 -1.15 5.57
C MET A 94 8.04 -0.21 6.49
N SER A 95 7.54 -0.68 7.64
CA SER A 95 6.92 0.16 8.67
C SER A 95 7.85 1.28 9.17
N CYS A 96 9.15 1.01 9.32
CA CYS A 96 10.16 2.04 9.60
C CYS A 96 10.34 3.00 8.42
N ILE A 97 10.42 2.48 7.20
CA ILE A 97 10.54 3.29 5.97
C ILE A 97 9.35 4.24 5.81
N ILE A 98 8.13 3.85 6.21
CA ILE A 98 6.96 4.75 6.21
C ILE A 98 7.21 6.03 7.01
N ASN A 99 7.97 5.99 8.10
CA ASN A 99 8.31 7.22 8.84
C ASN A 99 9.25 8.12 8.01
N SER A 100 10.22 7.54 7.31
CA SER A 100 11.09 8.28 6.39
C SER A 100 10.31 8.88 5.22
N ILE A 101 9.36 8.13 4.65
CA ILE A 101 8.46 8.61 3.60
C ILE A 101 7.61 9.79 4.11
N LYS A 102 7.05 9.68 5.32
CA LYS A 102 6.29 10.76 5.96
C LYS A 102 7.13 12.02 6.15
N GLU A 103 8.33 11.90 6.70
CA GLU A 103 9.23 13.03 6.92
C GLU A 103 9.63 13.70 5.60
N ALA A 104 9.97 12.90 4.59
CA ALA A 104 10.30 13.39 3.27
C ALA A 104 9.12 14.08 2.59
N TYR A 105 7.89 13.58 2.75
CA TYR A 105 6.69 14.23 2.23
C TYR A 105 6.55 15.66 2.74
N TYR A 106 6.71 15.88 4.05
CA TYR A 106 6.58 17.22 4.62
C TYR A 106 7.74 18.15 4.25
N LYS A 107 8.96 17.63 4.06
CA LYS A 107 10.09 18.41 3.53
C LYS A 107 9.85 18.80 2.07
N TYR A 108 9.46 17.83 1.24
CA TYR A 108 9.15 18.03 -0.17
C TYR A 108 8.00 19.02 -0.40
N LYS A 109 7.01 19.03 0.50
CA LYS A 109 5.90 19.99 0.46
C LYS A 109 6.35 21.44 0.73
N GLN A 110 7.39 21.62 1.55
CA GLN A 110 7.96 22.94 1.85
C GLN A 110 8.95 23.40 0.79
N ASP A 111 9.70 22.46 0.22
CA ASP A 111 10.70 22.68 -0.79
C ASP A 111 10.61 21.58 -1.86
N THR A 112 10.05 21.93 -3.03
CA THR A 112 9.86 20.97 -4.12
C THR A 112 11.15 20.56 -4.82
N ASP A 113 12.27 21.23 -4.51
CA ASP A 113 13.61 20.88 -4.98
C ASP A 113 14.32 19.90 -4.01
N PHE A 114 13.70 19.56 -2.87
CA PHE A 114 14.19 18.53 -1.97
C PHE A 114 14.36 17.19 -2.70
N SER A 115 15.59 16.67 -2.72
CA SER A 115 15.88 15.38 -3.37
C SER A 115 15.20 14.23 -2.64
N LEU A 116 14.63 13.31 -3.42
CA LEU A 116 14.00 12.07 -2.96
C LEU A 116 14.82 10.83 -3.32
N ASP A 117 16.01 10.99 -3.89
CA ASP A 117 16.78 9.88 -4.47
C ASP A 117 17.13 8.81 -3.44
N GLU A 118 17.56 9.22 -2.24
CA GLU A 118 17.86 8.29 -1.13
C GLU A 118 16.61 7.53 -0.68
N LEU A 119 15.45 8.19 -0.68
CA LEU A 119 14.19 7.57 -0.31
C LEU A 119 13.72 6.57 -1.37
N ASP A 120 13.89 6.91 -2.65
CA ASP A 120 13.58 6.01 -3.76
C ASP A 120 14.44 4.75 -3.72
N VAL A 121 15.72 4.88 -3.40
CA VAL A 121 16.62 3.73 -3.19
C VAL A 121 16.12 2.89 -2.01
N LEU A 122 15.86 3.51 -0.86
CA LEU A 122 15.42 2.82 0.34
C LEU A 122 14.12 2.02 0.12
N TYR A 123 13.16 2.62 -0.60
CA TYR A 123 11.91 1.98 -0.96
C TYR A 123 12.13 0.80 -1.93
N LYS A 124 12.89 1.00 -3.00
CA LYS A 124 13.18 -0.03 -4.00
C LYS A 124 13.88 -1.24 -3.40
N GLU A 125 14.78 -1.04 -2.45
CA GLU A 125 15.48 -2.14 -1.76
C GLU A 125 14.57 -2.99 -0.86
N GLN A 126 13.41 -2.47 -0.47
CA GLN A 126 12.48 -3.15 0.44
C GLN A 126 11.23 -3.68 -0.26
N ILE A 127 10.71 -2.99 -1.28
CA ILE A 127 9.38 -3.28 -1.81
C ILE A 127 9.20 -4.71 -2.34
N ASP A 128 10.21 -5.28 -3.00
CA ASP A 128 10.13 -6.67 -3.49
C ASP A 128 10.05 -7.68 -2.33
N LYS A 129 10.69 -7.37 -1.20
CA LYS A 129 10.60 -8.19 0.02
C LYS A 129 9.23 -8.05 0.66
N SER A 130 8.66 -6.85 0.66
CA SER A 130 7.29 -6.59 1.13
C SER A 130 6.27 -7.34 0.27
N VAL A 131 6.38 -7.28 -1.06
CA VAL A 131 5.54 -8.04 -2.00
C VAL A 131 5.58 -9.52 -1.68
N LYS A 132 6.78 -10.09 -1.55
CA LYS A 132 6.95 -11.51 -1.23
C LYS A 132 6.31 -11.88 0.12
N LEU A 133 6.58 -11.09 1.15
CA LEU A 133 6.10 -11.33 2.51
C LEU A 133 4.56 -11.27 2.57
N ILE A 134 3.94 -10.30 1.89
CA ILE A 134 2.48 -10.16 1.82
C ILE A 134 1.87 -11.30 1.02
N ALA A 135 2.46 -11.68 -0.11
CA ALA A 135 1.98 -12.81 -0.91
C ALA A 135 2.05 -14.13 -0.10
N ASP A 136 3.14 -14.38 0.61
CA ASP A 136 3.29 -15.55 1.48
C ASP A 136 2.27 -15.52 2.63
N TYR A 137 1.98 -14.34 3.21
CA TYR A 137 0.92 -14.18 4.19
C TYR A 137 -0.46 -14.55 3.61
N ILE A 138 -0.81 -14.03 2.42
CA ILE A 138 -2.08 -14.33 1.75
C ILE A 138 -2.21 -15.83 1.48
N ARG A 139 -1.18 -16.48 0.92
CA ARG A 139 -1.21 -17.93 0.62
C ARG A 139 -1.47 -18.79 1.86
N ASN A 140 -0.95 -18.37 3.02
CA ASN A 140 -1.13 -19.05 4.29
C ASN A 140 -2.45 -18.72 4.99
N ASN A 141 -3.14 -17.65 4.57
CA ASN A 141 -4.34 -17.14 5.23
C ASN A 141 -5.47 -16.84 4.21
N LEU A 142 -5.62 -17.68 3.18
CA LEU A 142 -6.56 -17.42 2.08
C LEU A 142 -8.01 -17.18 2.52
N SER A 143 -8.45 -17.79 3.63
CA SER A 143 -9.80 -17.55 4.18
C SER A 143 -10.05 -16.11 4.65
N LEU A 144 -9.01 -15.29 4.82
CA LEU A 144 -9.13 -13.87 5.14
C LEU A 144 -9.33 -12.99 3.89
N PHE A 145 -9.08 -13.55 2.70
CA PHE A 145 -9.05 -12.83 1.41
C PHE A 145 -9.91 -13.53 0.33
N ALA A 146 -10.69 -14.52 0.73
CA ALA A 146 -11.65 -15.21 -0.11
C ALA A 146 -13.05 -14.83 0.37
N ASP A 147 -13.74 -14.03 -0.43
CA ASP A 147 -15.20 -13.93 -0.39
C ASP A 147 -15.83 -15.12 -1.14
#